data_AF-A0A9W7G3E3-F1
#
_entry.id   AF-A0A9W7G3E3-F1
#
_cell.length_a   1.000
_cell.length_b   1.000
_cell.length_c   1.000
_cell.angle_alpha   90.00
_cell.angle_beta   90.00
_cell.angle_gamma   90.00
#
_symmetry.space_group_name_H-M   'P 1'
#
loop_
_entity.id
_entity.type
_entity.pdbx_description
1 polymer ?
#
loop_
_entity_poly.entity_id
_entity_poly.type
_entity_poly.pdbx_seq_one_letter_code
_entity_poly.pdbx_strand_id
1 'polypeptide(L)'
;MSASDANLPPVPPASILPDTEENKEKSGMKNLGGENRSCKEEELIDEAKLSKRREVNLRLQGRAHLGDAVKEWLDNAEEAKKKYGHISDWDVSEVTDFINLFKGARNFNEDLSRWNTGKVTDMGGMFDGASSFNQPLNSWDTSNVTNMRCMFTLASSFNQPLNSWDTSNVTDMSYMFVEASSFGQPLNDWNTENLIDMTYMFDGSLIRSKPTWYIDSHRPDRHEKYRDASLSDSDDSQDFLSAPNRESEGTGIQNPP
;
A
#
# COMPACT_ATOMS: atom_id res chain seq x y z
N MET A 1 25.68 63.06 22.54
CA MET A 1 25.65 61.64 22.93
C MET A 1 26.90 60.98 22.33
N SER A 2 27.72 60.39 23.22
CA SER A 2 28.95 59.55 23.06
C SER A 2 29.70 59.56 21.71
N ALA A 3 31.00 59.90 21.68
CA ALA A 3 32.16 59.05 22.04
C ALA A 3 32.13 57.70 21.27
N SER A 4 33.10 57.29 20.45
CA SER A 4 34.55 57.07 20.67
C SER A 4 35.08 56.36 19.41
N ASP A 5 36.34 56.17 19.04
CA ASP A 5 37.66 56.65 19.43
C ASP A 5 38.56 56.32 18.23
N ALA A 6 39.57 57.15 17.98
CA ALA A 6 40.64 56.87 17.03
C ALA A 6 41.73 56.02 17.70
N ASN A 7 42.27 55.01 17.01
CA ASN A 7 43.71 54.73 17.02
C ASN A 7 44.10 53.67 15.98
N LEU A 8 44.89 54.10 14.98
CA LEU A 8 45.68 53.22 14.12
C LEU A 8 46.99 52.89 14.84
N PRO A 9 47.46 51.62 14.80
CA PRO A 9 48.86 51.31 15.04
C PRO A 9 49.62 50.99 13.72
N PRO A 10 50.97 51.04 13.75
CA PRO A 10 51.80 51.38 12.60
C PRO A 10 52.40 50.17 11.85
N VAL A 11 52.85 50.43 10.62
CA VAL A 11 53.58 49.49 9.75
C VAL A 11 55.08 49.46 10.11
N PRO A 12 55.73 48.29 10.19
CA PRO A 12 57.19 48.18 10.14
C PRO A 12 57.70 47.53 8.83
N PRO A 13 59.00 47.69 8.50
CA PRO A 13 59.50 47.73 7.13
C PRO A 13 60.05 46.39 6.60
N ALA A 14 60.16 46.29 5.27
CA ALA A 14 60.85 45.20 4.57
C ALA A 14 62.37 45.38 4.62
N SER A 15 63.13 44.28 4.85
CA SER A 15 64.49 44.06 4.33
C SER A 15 65.11 42.71 4.73
N ILE A 16 65.61 42.01 3.69
CA ILE A 16 66.87 41.23 3.61
C ILE A 16 66.91 39.78 4.16
N LEU A 17 67.12 38.84 3.22
CA LEU A 17 67.64 37.47 3.42
C LEU A 17 69.12 37.51 3.85
N PRO A 18 69.59 36.49 4.60
CA PRO A 18 70.77 35.78 4.11
C PRO A 18 70.63 34.24 4.18
N ASP A 19 71.24 33.58 3.20
CA ASP A 19 71.64 32.17 3.24
C ASP A 19 72.73 31.96 4.31
N THR A 20 72.67 30.83 5.04
CA THR A 20 73.83 30.00 5.42
C THR A 20 73.39 28.63 5.95
N GLU A 21 73.69 27.60 5.16
CA GLU A 21 74.41 26.36 5.51
C GLU A 21 74.25 25.63 6.87
N GLU A 22 73.96 24.32 6.74
CA GLU A 22 74.63 23.16 7.38
C GLU A 22 74.47 22.86 8.89
N ASN A 23 73.70 21.81 9.25
CA ASN A 23 74.20 20.47 9.64
C ASN A 23 73.20 19.58 10.43
N LYS A 24 73.05 18.35 9.92
CA LYS A 24 72.82 17.01 10.55
C LYS A 24 72.24 16.91 11.99
N GLU A 25 71.12 16.19 12.15
CA GLU A 25 71.07 14.77 12.58
C GLU A 25 69.63 14.22 12.67
N LYS A 26 69.53 12.88 12.61
CA LYS A 26 68.38 12.02 12.32
C LYS A 26 67.27 12.01 13.40
N SER A 27 66.00 11.90 12.99
CA SER A 27 65.02 10.92 13.53
C SER A 27 63.63 11.05 12.87
N GLY A 28 63.06 9.94 12.38
CA GLY A 28 61.61 9.78 12.24
C GLY A 28 61.02 9.81 10.82
N MET A 29 60.87 8.64 10.21
CA MET A 29 60.02 8.40 9.03
C MET A 29 58.57 8.81 9.31
N LYS A 30 57.92 9.62 8.45
CA LYS A 30 56.47 9.52 8.17
C LYS A 30 56.13 9.81 6.71
N ASN A 31 55.38 8.88 6.14
CA ASN A 31 54.98 8.72 4.75
C ASN A 31 54.18 9.90 4.18
N LEU A 32 54.51 10.30 2.96
CA LEU A 32 53.60 10.96 2.02
C LEU A 32 52.87 9.87 1.23
N GLY A 33 51.60 9.62 1.54
CA GLY A 33 50.79 8.59 0.88
C GLY A 33 49.41 8.40 1.51
N GLY A 34 48.72 9.51 1.81
CA GLY A 34 47.60 9.53 2.75
C GLY A 34 46.24 9.99 2.22
N GLU A 35 46.07 10.34 0.94
CA GLU A 35 44.81 10.97 0.49
C GLU A 35 43.92 10.09 -0.41
N ASN A 36 44.27 8.81 -0.61
CA ASN A 36 43.48 7.92 -1.48
C ASN A 36 43.09 6.58 -0.82
N ARG A 37 43.19 6.49 0.50
CA ARG A 37 42.78 5.30 1.27
C ARG A 37 41.35 5.42 1.81
N SER A 38 40.92 6.61 2.24
CA SER A 38 39.57 6.83 2.80
C SER A 38 38.45 6.45 1.83
N CYS A 39 38.49 6.93 0.58
CA CYS A 39 37.45 6.62 -0.41
C CYS A 39 37.45 5.14 -0.84
N LYS A 40 38.63 4.51 -0.93
CA LYS A 40 38.74 3.09 -1.33
C LYS A 40 38.28 2.15 -0.22
N GLU A 41 38.52 2.51 1.04
CA GLU A 41 38.13 1.71 2.19
C GLU A 41 36.61 1.80 2.43
N GLU A 42 36.00 2.97 2.22
CA GLU A 42 34.54 3.13 2.19
C GLU A 42 33.88 2.37 1.03
N GLU A 43 34.43 2.44 -0.18
CA GLU A 43 33.93 1.73 -1.37
C GLU A 43 33.98 0.20 -1.19
N LEU A 44 35.09 -0.34 -0.65
CA LEU A 44 35.22 -1.77 -0.35
C LEU A 44 34.23 -2.24 0.73
N ILE A 45 33.96 -1.40 1.74
CA ILE A 45 32.95 -1.69 2.77
C ILE A 45 31.56 -1.72 2.15
N ASP A 46 31.26 -0.82 1.20
CA ASP A 46 29.97 -0.78 0.53
C ASP A 46 29.75 -1.93 -0.44
N GLU A 47 30.76 -2.36 -1.18
CA GLU A 47 30.69 -3.58 -2.00
C GLU A 47 30.48 -4.84 -1.14
N ALA A 48 31.18 -4.97 0.00
CA ALA A 48 31.00 -6.10 0.91
C ALA A 48 29.59 -6.12 1.54
N LYS A 49 29.07 -4.95 1.95
CA LYS A 49 27.69 -4.81 2.44
C LYS A 49 26.67 -5.11 1.34
N LEU A 50 26.91 -4.66 0.10
CA LEU A 50 26.06 -4.92 -1.05
C LEU A 50 26.06 -6.41 -1.41
N SER A 51 27.22 -7.07 -1.40
CA SER A 51 27.34 -8.50 -1.63
C SER A 51 26.59 -9.31 -0.56
N LYS A 52 26.68 -8.91 0.71
CA LYS A 52 25.95 -9.57 1.80
C LYS A 52 24.44 -9.32 1.72
N ARG A 53 24.02 -8.10 1.32
CA ARG A 53 22.61 -7.80 1.00
C ARG A 53 22.09 -8.65 -0.16
N ARG A 54 22.87 -8.80 -1.23
CA ARG A 54 22.51 -9.68 -2.37
C ARG A 54 22.35 -11.13 -1.92
N GLU A 55 23.22 -11.65 -1.06
CA GLU A 55 23.13 -13.02 -0.55
C GLU A 55 21.88 -13.24 0.32
N VAL A 56 21.55 -12.28 1.17
CA VAL A 56 20.34 -12.29 2.02
C VAL A 56 19.07 -12.19 1.17
N ASN A 57 19.09 -11.31 0.17
CA ASN A 57 18.02 -11.12 -0.81
C ASN A 57 17.79 -12.39 -1.66
N LEU A 58 18.87 -13.07 -2.08
CA LEU A 58 18.78 -14.36 -2.79
C LEU A 58 17.98 -15.40 -2.00
N ARG A 59 17.94 -15.30 -0.66
CA ARG A 59 17.14 -16.19 0.19
C ARG A 59 15.66 -15.85 0.20
N LEU A 60 15.24 -14.62 -0.12
CA LEU A 60 13.82 -14.21 -0.14
C LEU A 60 13.11 -14.50 -1.47
N GLN A 61 13.79 -15.15 -2.41
CA GLN A 61 13.20 -15.55 -3.69
C GLN A 61 12.14 -16.64 -3.47
N GLY A 62 10.87 -16.21 -3.35
CA GLY A 62 9.70 -17.07 -3.27
C GLY A 62 8.79 -16.81 -2.05
N ARG A 63 7.51 -17.15 -2.21
CA ARG A 63 6.45 -16.93 -1.20
C ARG A 63 6.79 -17.47 0.19
N ALA A 64 7.36 -18.67 0.26
CA ALA A 64 7.67 -19.34 1.52
C ALA A 64 8.72 -18.55 2.32
N HIS A 65 9.81 -18.16 1.66
CA HIS A 65 10.89 -17.41 2.29
C HIS A 65 10.46 -16.01 2.73
N LEU A 66 9.71 -15.29 1.88
CA LEU A 66 9.14 -13.99 2.26
C LEU A 66 8.20 -14.13 3.46
N GLY A 67 7.35 -15.16 3.46
CA GLY A 67 6.43 -15.42 4.57
C GLY A 67 7.14 -15.64 5.90
N ASP A 68 8.24 -16.39 5.91
CA ASP A 68 9.00 -16.65 7.13
C ASP A 68 9.77 -15.40 7.60
N ALA A 69 10.32 -14.61 6.67
CA ALA A 69 10.94 -13.33 7.00
C ALA A 69 9.92 -12.34 7.58
N VAL A 70 8.70 -12.27 7.03
CA VAL A 70 7.62 -11.44 7.57
C VAL A 70 7.20 -11.90 8.97
N LYS A 71 7.01 -13.21 9.20
CA LYS A 71 6.71 -13.73 10.55
C LYS A 71 7.80 -13.33 11.55
N GLU A 72 9.06 -13.53 11.19
CA GLU A 72 10.19 -13.17 12.06
C GLU A 72 10.24 -11.65 12.32
N TRP A 73 9.90 -10.83 11.33
CA TRP A 73 9.78 -9.37 11.49
C TRP A 73 8.65 -8.98 12.44
N LEU A 74 7.48 -9.60 12.29
CA LEU A 74 6.32 -9.34 13.15
C LEU A 74 6.53 -9.82 14.59
N ASP A 75 7.33 -10.86 14.79
CA ASP A 75 7.70 -11.39 16.11
C ASP A 75 8.81 -10.54 16.78
N ASN A 76 9.87 -10.20 16.03
CA ASN A 76 11.00 -9.40 16.51
C ASN A 76 11.72 -8.69 15.36
N ALA A 77 11.29 -7.46 15.07
CA ALA A 77 11.84 -6.64 13.99
C ALA A 77 13.36 -6.39 14.11
N GLU A 78 13.91 -6.27 15.32
CA GLU A 78 15.35 -6.02 15.52
C GLU A 78 16.21 -7.21 15.12
N GLU A 79 15.78 -8.44 15.43
CA GLU A 79 16.48 -9.66 14.99
C GLU A 79 16.26 -9.91 13.50
N ALA A 80 15.05 -9.72 13.00
CA ALA A 80 14.76 -9.83 11.58
C ALA A 80 15.62 -8.84 10.77
N LYS A 81 15.80 -7.60 11.27
CA LYS A 81 16.64 -6.59 10.63
C LYS A 81 18.11 -6.99 10.56
N LYS A 82 18.65 -7.68 11.57
CA LYS A 82 20.03 -8.21 11.53
C LYS A 82 20.20 -9.29 10.47
N LYS A 83 19.16 -10.09 10.25
CA LYS A 83 19.17 -11.25 9.36
C LYS A 83 18.86 -10.89 7.90
N TYR A 84 17.83 -10.08 7.69
CA TYR A 84 17.26 -9.76 6.39
C TYR A 84 17.55 -8.32 5.91
N GLY A 85 18.07 -7.47 6.80
CA GLY A 85 18.02 -6.02 6.59
C GLY A 85 16.64 -5.45 6.90
N HIS A 86 16.48 -4.14 6.74
CA HIS A 86 15.19 -3.48 6.97
C HIS A 86 14.16 -3.94 5.93
N ILE A 87 12.90 -4.12 6.35
CA ILE A 87 11.83 -4.64 5.49
C ILE A 87 11.61 -3.82 4.21
N SER A 88 11.83 -2.52 4.27
CA SER A 88 11.74 -1.61 3.12
C SER A 88 12.78 -1.89 2.03
N ASP A 89 13.87 -2.58 2.35
CA ASP A 89 14.96 -2.90 1.42
C ASP A 89 14.90 -4.34 0.92
N TRP A 90 13.90 -5.12 1.33
CA TRP A 90 13.73 -6.49 0.85
C TRP A 90 13.37 -6.48 -0.63
N ASP A 91 14.02 -7.36 -1.38
CA ASP A 91 13.71 -7.56 -2.78
C ASP A 91 12.72 -8.70 -2.91
N VAL A 92 11.55 -8.32 -3.39
CA VAL A 92 10.40 -9.18 -3.62
C VAL A 92 10.10 -9.32 -5.11
N SER A 93 11.03 -8.91 -5.99
CA SER A 93 10.81 -8.84 -7.44
C SER A 93 10.53 -10.18 -8.11
N GLU A 94 10.88 -11.29 -7.46
CA GLU A 94 10.62 -12.66 -7.93
C GLU A 94 9.40 -13.31 -7.26
N VAL A 95 8.73 -12.62 -6.34
CA VAL A 95 7.58 -13.17 -5.61
C VAL A 95 6.29 -12.89 -6.40
N THR A 96 5.46 -13.93 -6.55
CA THR A 96 4.20 -13.85 -7.31
C THR A 96 2.95 -13.83 -6.42
N ASP A 97 3.08 -14.10 -5.13
CA ASP A 97 1.98 -14.30 -4.19
C ASP A 97 2.27 -13.54 -2.90
N PHE A 98 1.37 -12.64 -2.50
CA PHE A 98 1.40 -11.86 -1.26
C PHE A 98 0.23 -12.20 -0.32
N ILE A 99 -0.45 -13.33 -0.54
CA ILE A 99 -1.63 -13.75 0.20
C ILE A 99 -1.34 -13.73 1.71
N ASN A 100 -2.16 -13.00 2.46
CA ASN A 100 -2.13 -12.92 3.92
C ASN A 100 -0.78 -12.57 4.57
N LEU A 101 0.16 -11.90 3.87
CA LEU A 101 1.50 -11.63 4.42
C LEU A 101 1.46 -10.89 5.77
N PHE A 102 0.62 -9.86 5.90
CA PHE A 102 0.47 -9.06 7.11
C PHE A 102 -0.91 -9.21 7.75
N LYS A 103 -1.59 -10.34 7.48
CA LYS A 103 -2.91 -10.61 8.06
C LYS A 103 -2.85 -10.62 9.59
N GLY A 104 -3.70 -9.82 10.22
CA GLY A 104 -3.83 -9.66 11.66
C GLY A 104 -2.68 -8.89 12.31
N ALA A 105 -1.75 -8.32 11.53
CA ALA A 105 -0.61 -7.56 12.04
C ALA A 105 -1.04 -6.17 12.52
N ARG A 106 -1.80 -6.12 13.63
CA ARG A 106 -2.53 -4.93 14.11
C ARG A 106 -1.67 -3.67 14.24
N ASN A 107 -0.41 -3.82 14.65
CA ASN A 107 0.52 -2.71 14.90
C ASN A 107 1.49 -2.45 13.73
N PHE A 108 1.41 -3.23 12.64
CA PHE A 108 2.32 -3.10 11.51
C PHE A 108 2.03 -1.82 10.72
N ASN A 109 3.06 -1.02 10.47
CA ASN A 109 2.96 0.25 9.74
C ASN A 109 4.29 0.65 9.06
N GLU A 110 5.05 -0.34 8.59
CA GLU A 110 6.36 -0.12 7.94
C GLU A 110 6.22 0.31 6.49
N ASP A 111 7.16 1.13 6.00
CA ASP A 111 7.19 1.59 4.61
C ASP A 111 7.58 0.44 3.65
N LEU A 112 6.68 0.16 2.70
CA LEU A 112 6.83 -0.87 1.67
C LEU A 112 6.88 -0.29 0.25
N SER A 113 6.98 1.04 0.12
CA SER A 113 6.91 1.75 -1.17
C SER A 113 8.00 1.35 -2.18
N ARG A 114 9.11 0.77 -1.68
CA ARG A 114 10.28 0.34 -2.47
C ARG A 114 10.20 -1.11 -2.94
N TRP A 115 9.17 -1.86 -2.56
CA TRP A 115 8.98 -3.23 -3.02
C TRP A 115 8.64 -3.24 -4.52
N ASN A 116 9.34 -4.09 -5.28
CA ASN A 116 9.01 -4.35 -6.67
C ASN A 116 7.92 -5.42 -6.76
N THR A 117 6.69 -5.01 -7.02
CA THR A 117 5.52 -5.90 -7.07
C THR A 117 5.16 -6.38 -8.47
N GLY A 118 5.97 -6.08 -9.49
CA GLY A 118 5.62 -6.29 -10.90
C GLY A 118 5.36 -7.75 -11.30
N LYS A 119 5.76 -8.75 -10.51
CA LYS A 119 5.44 -10.17 -10.74
C LYS A 119 4.28 -10.70 -9.89
N VAL A 120 3.75 -9.91 -8.97
CA VAL A 120 2.71 -10.34 -8.04
C VAL A 120 1.39 -10.50 -8.77
N THR A 121 0.75 -11.65 -8.60
CA THR A 121 -0.56 -11.98 -9.19
C THR A 121 -1.66 -12.08 -8.14
N ASP A 122 -1.33 -12.35 -6.88
CA ASP A 122 -2.32 -12.47 -5.79
C ASP A 122 -1.92 -11.64 -4.57
N MET A 123 -2.79 -10.73 -4.15
CA MET A 123 -2.64 -9.87 -2.97
C MET A 123 -3.74 -10.11 -1.92
N GLY A 124 -4.47 -11.23 -2.03
CA GLY A 124 -5.62 -11.55 -1.20
C GLY A 124 -5.32 -11.53 0.30
N GLY A 125 -6.08 -10.72 1.04
CA GLY A 125 -5.97 -10.62 2.50
C GLY A 125 -4.63 -10.09 3.01
N MET A 126 -3.78 -9.50 2.15
CA MET A 126 -2.42 -9.09 2.52
C MET A 126 -2.37 -8.23 3.79
N PHE A 127 -3.31 -7.29 3.96
CA PHE A 127 -3.42 -6.40 5.12
C PHE A 127 -4.73 -6.59 5.91
N ASP A 128 -5.39 -7.75 5.77
CA ASP A 128 -6.62 -8.06 6.51
C ASP A 128 -6.38 -7.96 8.03
N GLY A 129 -7.02 -7.02 8.71
CA GLY A 129 -6.88 -6.77 10.14
C GLY A 129 -5.58 -6.05 10.55
N ALA A 130 -4.79 -5.51 9.61
CA ALA A 130 -3.64 -4.66 9.89
C ALA A 130 -4.09 -3.25 10.27
N SER A 131 -4.75 -3.12 11.43
CA SER A 131 -5.51 -1.93 11.83
C SER A 131 -4.73 -0.61 11.86
N SER A 132 -3.42 -0.64 12.11
CA SER A 132 -2.57 0.56 12.15
C SER A 132 -1.90 0.89 10.83
N PHE A 133 -2.00 0.02 9.81
CA PHE A 133 -1.31 0.21 8.55
C PHE A 133 -1.89 1.40 7.77
N ASN A 134 -1.04 2.35 7.39
CA ASN A 134 -1.40 3.55 6.63
C ASN A 134 -0.21 4.11 5.82
N GLN A 135 0.63 3.23 5.27
CA GLN A 135 1.78 3.63 4.44
C GLN A 135 1.40 3.70 2.96
N PRO A 136 2.02 4.59 2.17
CA PRO A 136 1.69 4.78 0.77
C PRO A 136 2.05 3.55 -0.07
N LEU A 137 1.12 3.14 -0.94
CA LEU A 137 1.27 1.98 -1.84
C LEU A 137 1.09 2.35 -3.33
N ASN A 138 0.95 3.64 -3.65
CA ASN A 138 0.70 4.12 -5.01
C ASN A 138 1.88 3.85 -5.99
N SER A 139 3.06 3.47 -5.48
CA SER A 139 4.22 3.10 -6.30
C SER A 139 4.22 1.63 -6.74
N TRP A 140 3.32 0.80 -6.21
CA TRP A 140 3.25 -0.60 -6.56
C TRP A 140 2.71 -0.78 -7.99
N ASP A 141 3.36 -1.68 -8.72
CA ASP A 141 2.86 -2.19 -10.00
C ASP A 141 1.85 -3.32 -9.71
N THR A 142 0.58 -3.06 -10.02
CA THR A 142 -0.52 -4.02 -9.85
C THR A 142 -1.00 -4.61 -11.18
N SER A 143 -0.31 -4.33 -12.29
CA SER A 143 -0.77 -4.70 -13.64
C SER A 143 -0.92 -6.21 -13.85
N ASN A 144 -0.21 -7.05 -13.07
CA ASN A 144 -0.33 -8.52 -13.13
C ASN A 144 -1.28 -9.10 -12.07
N VAL A 145 -1.85 -8.28 -11.18
CA VAL A 145 -2.67 -8.77 -10.07
C VAL A 145 -4.06 -9.19 -10.57
N THR A 146 -4.47 -10.40 -10.22
CA THR A 146 -5.79 -10.94 -10.55
C THR A 146 -6.70 -11.03 -9.32
N ASN A 147 -6.14 -11.05 -8.11
CA ASN A 147 -6.88 -11.23 -6.86
C ASN A 147 -6.48 -10.20 -5.80
N MET A 148 -7.46 -9.43 -5.33
CA MET A 148 -7.34 -8.45 -4.24
C MET A 148 -8.40 -8.67 -3.15
N ARG A 149 -9.00 -9.86 -3.09
CA ARG A 149 -10.02 -10.23 -2.11
C ARG A 149 -9.56 -9.93 -0.69
N CYS A 150 -10.40 -9.30 0.11
CA CYS A 150 -10.14 -8.97 1.52
C CYS A 150 -8.85 -8.15 1.79
N MET A 151 -8.20 -7.54 0.78
CA MET A 151 -6.83 -7.01 0.92
C MET A 151 -6.67 -6.02 2.09
N PHE A 152 -7.67 -5.17 2.34
CA PHE A 152 -7.70 -4.16 3.41
C PHE A 152 -8.90 -4.33 4.35
N THR A 153 -9.49 -5.53 4.43
CA THR A 153 -10.57 -5.79 5.39
C THR A 153 -10.08 -5.44 6.80
N LEU A 154 -10.86 -4.70 7.60
CA LEU A 154 -10.51 -4.27 8.97
C LEU A 154 -9.21 -3.45 9.10
N ALA A 155 -8.62 -2.96 8.00
CA ALA A 155 -7.47 -2.05 8.02
C ALA A 155 -7.92 -0.62 8.36
N SER A 156 -8.40 -0.44 9.60
CA SER A 156 -9.18 0.73 10.01
C SER A 156 -8.49 2.09 9.83
N SER A 157 -7.16 2.14 9.87
CA SER A 157 -6.39 3.39 9.70
C SER A 157 -6.02 3.69 8.24
N PHE A 158 -6.19 2.74 7.33
CA PHE A 158 -5.72 2.87 5.96
C PHE A 158 -6.54 3.92 5.19
N ASN A 159 -5.87 4.95 4.69
CA ASN A 159 -6.49 6.01 3.89
C ASN A 159 -5.52 6.62 2.86
N GLN A 160 -4.68 5.78 2.26
CA GLN A 160 -3.72 6.21 1.24
C GLN A 160 -4.31 6.14 -0.17
N PRO A 161 -3.89 7.02 -1.09
CA PRO A 161 -4.36 6.98 -2.47
C PRO A 161 -3.93 5.68 -3.15
N LEU A 162 -4.83 5.13 -3.97
CA LEU A 162 -4.65 3.91 -4.76
C LEU A 162 -5.01 4.13 -6.24
N ASN A 163 -5.10 5.39 -6.68
CA ASN A 163 -5.60 5.77 -7.99
C ASN A 163 -4.64 5.42 -9.14
N SER A 164 -3.36 5.13 -8.85
CA SER A 164 -2.38 4.69 -9.85
C SER A 164 -2.39 3.19 -10.10
N TRP A 165 -3.14 2.42 -9.31
CA TRP A 165 -3.20 0.97 -9.48
C TRP A 165 -3.90 0.61 -10.79
N ASP A 166 -3.23 -0.23 -11.58
CA ASP A 166 -3.85 -0.90 -12.72
C ASP A 166 -4.65 -2.10 -12.21
N THR A 167 -5.97 -2.02 -12.33
CA THR A 167 -6.90 -3.06 -11.90
C THR A 167 -7.48 -3.85 -13.07
N SER A 168 -7.00 -3.61 -14.29
CA SER A 168 -7.58 -4.17 -15.53
C SER A 168 -7.60 -5.69 -15.57
N ASN A 169 -6.69 -6.37 -14.85
CA ASN A 169 -6.63 -7.84 -14.76
C ASN A 169 -7.30 -8.42 -13.51
N VAL A 170 -7.81 -7.58 -12.60
CA VAL A 170 -8.38 -8.05 -11.33
C VAL A 170 -9.76 -8.65 -11.54
N THR A 171 -9.94 -9.88 -11.07
CA THR A 171 -11.22 -10.61 -11.14
C THR A 171 -11.98 -10.64 -9.81
N ASP A 172 -11.30 -10.51 -8.67
CA ASP A 172 -11.92 -10.55 -7.33
C ASP A 172 -11.42 -9.41 -6.43
N MET A 173 -12.35 -8.54 -6.03
CA MET A 173 -12.18 -7.48 -5.01
C MET A 173 -13.22 -7.61 -3.88
N SER A 174 -13.84 -8.79 -3.73
CA SER A 174 -14.81 -9.03 -2.69
C SER A 174 -14.22 -8.71 -1.32
N TYR A 175 -15.02 -8.03 -0.49
CA TYR A 175 -14.66 -7.60 0.86
C TYR A 175 -13.42 -6.70 1.00
N MET A 176 -12.84 -6.19 -0.10
CA MET A 176 -11.52 -5.54 -0.10
C MET A 176 -11.36 -4.42 0.94
N PHE A 177 -12.36 -3.57 1.14
CA PHE A 177 -12.35 -2.45 2.09
C PHE A 177 -13.41 -2.58 3.20
N VAL A 178 -13.86 -3.81 3.49
CA VAL A 178 -14.84 -4.03 4.55
C VAL A 178 -14.28 -3.54 5.89
N GLU A 179 -15.03 -2.67 6.58
CA GLU A 179 -14.62 -2.07 7.86
C GLU A 179 -13.25 -1.33 7.80
N ALA A 180 -12.78 -0.94 6.61
CA ALA A 180 -11.68 -0.01 6.44
C ALA A 180 -12.16 1.42 6.75
N SER A 181 -12.44 1.66 8.02
CA SER A 181 -13.24 2.79 8.51
C SER A 181 -12.60 4.16 8.36
N SER A 182 -11.36 4.28 7.89
CA SER A 182 -10.75 5.56 7.48
C SER A 182 -10.69 5.75 5.97
N PHE A 183 -10.92 4.71 5.19
CA PHE A 183 -10.70 4.73 3.75
C PHE A 183 -11.79 5.54 3.04
N GLY A 184 -11.37 6.66 2.41
CA GLY A 184 -12.28 7.56 1.70
C GLY A 184 -11.71 8.11 0.39
N GLN A 185 -10.69 7.46 -0.16
CA GLN A 185 -10.00 7.92 -1.38
C GLN A 185 -10.84 7.66 -2.65
N PRO A 186 -10.72 8.51 -3.68
CA PRO A 186 -11.41 8.29 -4.94
C PRO A 186 -10.83 7.09 -5.70
N LEU A 187 -11.72 6.27 -6.28
CA LEU A 187 -11.37 5.07 -7.06
C LEU A 187 -12.03 5.06 -8.46
N ASN A 188 -12.43 6.22 -8.97
CA ASN A 188 -13.16 6.31 -10.26
C ASN A 188 -12.32 5.89 -11.47
N ASP A 189 -10.99 5.96 -11.35
CA ASP A 189 -10.06 5.69 -12.45
C ASP A 189 -9.72 4.20 -12.62
N TRP A 190 -10.22 3.34 -11.73
CA TRP A 190 -10.00 1.90 -11.81
C TRP A 190 -10.71 1.28 -13.02
N ASN A 191 -9.97 0.48 -13.78
CA ASN A 191 -10.53 -0.36 -14.83
C ASN A 191 -11.09 -1.66 -14.20
N THR A 192 -12.39 -1.87 -14.30
CA THR A 192 -13.08 -3.04 -13.73
C THR A 192 -13.75 -3.91 -14.80
N GLU A 193 -13.28 -3.86 -16.05
CA GLU A 193 -13.87 -4.63 -17.16
C GLU A 193 -13.81 -6.15 -16.94
N ASN A 194 -12.76 -6.64 -16.26
CA ASN A 194 -12.59 -8.06 -15.93
C ASN A 194 -13.06 -8.43 -14.51
N LEU A 195 -13.61 -7.48 -13.75
CA LEU A 195 -14.02 -7.69 -12.37
C LEU A 195 -15.27 -8.58 -12.30
N ILE A 196 -15.15 -9.73 -11.64
CA ILE A 196 -16.23 -10.71 -11.49
C ILE A 196 -16.94 -10.54 -10.14
N ASP A 197 -16.16 -10.38 -9.06
CA ASP A 197 -16.70 -10.30 -7.70
C ASP A 197 -16.26 -9.03 -6.98
N MET A 198 -17.24 -8.23 -6.56
CA MET A 198 -17.07 -7.02 -5.74
C MET A 198 -17.98 -7.03 -4.50
N THR A 199 -18.43 -8.23 -4.11
CA THR A 199 -19.39 -8.45 -3.03
C THR A 199 -18.90 -7.81 -1.73
N TYR A 200 -19.75 -6.97 -1.14
CA TYR A 200 -19.49 -6.18 0.09
C TYR A 200 -18.24 -5.31 0.08
N MET A 201 -17.61 -5.02 -1.06
CA MET A 201 -16.30 -4.38 -1.14
C MET A 201 -16.12 -3.15 -0.23
N PHE A 202 -17.17 -2.32 -0.08
CA PHE A 202 -17.13 -1.07 0.68
C PHE A 202 -17.97 -1.08 1.98
N ASP A 203 -18.46 -2.23 2.44
CA ASP A 203 -19.31 -2.30 3.62
C ASP A 203 -18.56 -1.81 4.88
N GLY A 204 -19.14 -0.87 5.63
CA GLY A 204 -18.45 -0.27 6.80
C GLY A 204 -17.26 0.66 6.49
N SER A 205 -16.93 0.94 5.22
CA SER A 205 -15.87 1.91 4.85
C SER A 205 -16.37 3.38 4.84
N LEU A 206 -15.44 4.35 4.87
CA LEU A 206 -15.75 5.79 4.81
C LEU A 206 -15.89 6.37 3.40
N ILE A 207 -15.99 5.53 2.36
CA ILE A 207 -16.12 6.01 0.98
C ILE A 207 -17.47 6.76 0.80
N ARG A 208 -17.38 8.08 0.69
CA ARG A 208 -18.57 8.96 0.66
C ARG A 208 -19.31 8.90 -0.67
N SER A 209 -18.57 8.75 -1.75
CA SER A 209 -19.10 8.60 -3.10
C SER A 209 -18.53 7.32 -3.69
N LYS A 210 -19.38 6.30 -3.78
CA LYS A 210 -19.01 5.02 -4.41
C LYS A 210 -18.68 5.28 -5.88
N PRO A 211 -17.64 4.65 -6.44
CA PRO A 211 -17.28 4.81 -7.84
C PRO A 211 -18.43 4.43 -8.78
N THR A 212 -18.48 5.04 -9.96
CA THR A 212 -19.57 4.80 -10.93
C THR A 212 -19.63 3.36 -11.43
N TRP A 213 -18.50 2.66 -11.44
CA TRP A 213 -18.42 1.24 -11.80
C TRP A 213 -18.93 0.31 -10.69
N TYR A 214 -19.04 0.78 -9.44
CA TYR A 214 -19.48 -0.06 -8.33
C TYR A 214 -20.99 -0.21 -8.31
N ILE A 215 -21.47 -1.39 -8.70
CA ILE A 215 -22.87 -1.80 -8.61
C ILE A 215 -22.95 -2.96 -7.63
N ASP A 216 -23.53 -2.70 -6.46
CA ASP A 216 -23.72 -3.72 -5.43
C ASP A 216 -24.79 -4.73 -5.89
N SER A 217 -24.34 -5.88 -6.40
CA SER A 217 -25.19 -6.95 -6.92
C SER A 217 -26.11 -7.60 -5.88
N HIS A 218 -25.92 -7.30 -4.59
CA HIS A 218 -26.70 -7.85 -3.47
C HIS A 218 -27.65 -6.83 -2.83
N ARG A 219 -27.85 -5.65 -3.43
CA ARG A 219 -28.93 -4.72 -3.09
C ARG A 219 -30.02 -4.70 -4.17
N PRO A 220 -31.03 -5.60 -4.09
CA PRO A 220 -32.13 -5.63 -5.06
C PRO A 220 -33.00 -4.35 -5.05
N ASP A 221 -32.85 -3.49 -4.03
CA ASP A 221 -33.65 -2.31 -3.75
C ASP A 221 -33.31 -1.06 -4.58
N ARG A 222 -32.42 -1.14 -5.58
CA ARG A 222 -32.17 -0.01 -6.51
C ARG A 222 -32.29 -0.31 -8.01
N HIS A 223 -32.82 -1.47 -8.39
CA HIS A 223 -33.08 -1.81 -9.80
C HIS A 223 -34.55 -1.62 -10.22
N GLU A 224 -35.16 -0.47 -9.93
CA GLU A 224 -36.49 -0.14 -10.46
C GLU A 224 -36.52 1.13 -11.34
N LYS A 225 -35.39 1.83 -11.55
CA LYS A 225 -35.38 3.04 -12.37
C LYS A 225 -34.87 2.88 -13.81
N TYR A 226 -34.27 1.74 -14.17
CA TYR A 226 -33.68 1.54 -15.50
C TYR A 226 -33.93 0.16 -16.11
N ARG A 227 -35.07 -0.48 -15.81
CA ARG A 227 -35.63 -1.52 -16.70
C ARG A 227 -36.60 -0.82 -17.65
N ASP A 228 -36.10 -0.49 -18.83
CA ASP A 228 -36.80 -0.52 -20.12
C ASP A 228 -38.31 -0.19 -20.12
N ALA A 229 -38.81 0.87 -20.75
CA ALA A 229 -38.36 1.47 -22.02
C ALA A 229 -38.03 0.45 -23.12
N SER A 230 -38.69 -0.72 -23.12
CA SER A 230 -38.74 -1.67 -24.23
C SER A 230 -40.03 -2.50 -24.18
N LEU A 231 -41.20 -1.85 -24.28
CA LEU A 231 -42.47 -2.49 -24.69
C LEU A 231 -43.32 -1.45 -25.45
N SER A 232 -42.89 -1.14 -26.68
CA SER A 232 -43.81 -0.80 -27.75
C SER A 232 -44.14 -2.10 -28.48
N ASP A 233 -45.40 -2.52 -28.42
CA ASP A 233 -46.15 -3.35 -29.39
C ASP A 233 -47.38 -3.85 -28.61
N SER A 234 -48.49 -3.11 -28.66
CA SER A 234 -49.62 -3.30 -29.58
C SER A 234 -50.78 -4.04 -28.88
N ASP A 235 -51.86 -3.29 -28.64
CA ASP A 235 -53.25 -3.64 -28.96
C ASP A 235 -53.71 -5.09 -28.72
N ASP A 236 -54.59 -5.30 -27.73
CA ASP A 236 -55.89 -5.93 -28.01
C ASP A 236 -56.85 -5.82 -26.81
N SER A 237 -57.91 -5.06 -27.04
CA SER A 237 -59.13 -4.96 -26.24
C SER A 237 -60.08 -6.14 -26.51
N GLN A 238 -60.62 -6.78 -25.47
CA GLN A 238 -61.98 -7.35 -25.36
C GLN A 238 -62.23 -7.58 -23.85
N ASP A 239 -63.02 -6.80 -23.11
CA ASP A 239 -64.49 -6.67 -23.16
C ASP A 239 -65.22 -7.99 -22.84
N PHE A 240 -65.66 -8.17 -21.59
CA PHE A 240 -66.84 -8.95 -21.22
C PHE A 240 -67.43 -8.46 -19.89
N LEU A 241 -68.60 -7.84 -20.01
CA LEU A 241 -69.52 -7.40 -18.97
C LEU A 241 -70.31 -8.56 -18.33
N SER A 242 -70.71 -8.33 -17.07
CA SER A 242 -71.97 -8.75 -16.40
C SER A 242 -72.06 -10.11 -15.68
N ALA A 243 -72.44 -9.99 -14.40
CA ALA A 243 -72.82 -11.02 -13.42
C ALA A 243 -74.20 -11.68 -13.73
N PRO A 244 -74.73 -12.67 -12.95
CA PRO A 244 -75.33 -12.37 -11.64
C PRO A 244 -75.31 -13.47 -10.53
N ASN A 245 -75.73 -13.02 -9.34
CA ASN A 245 -76.04 -13.66 -8.04
C ASN A 245 -76.50 -15.14 -7.98
N ARG A 246 -76.16 -15.79 -6.85
CA ARG A 246 -77.07 -16.73 -6.16
C ARG A 246 -76.83 -16.74 -4.64
N GLU A 247 -77.89 -16.45 -3.88
CA GLU A 247 -78.04 -16.59 -2.43
C GLU A 247 -78.26 -18.06 -2.01
N SER A 248 -77.85 -18.43 -0.79
CA SER A 248 -78.65 -19.27 0.14
C SER A 248 -78.03 -19.34 1.55
N GLU A 249 -78.74 -18.74 2.52
CA GLU A 249 -79.09 -19.20 3.90
C GLU A 249 -78.04 -19.94 4.76
N GLY A 250 -77.66 -19.47 5.96
CA GLY A 250 -78.39 -19.60 7.25
C GLY A 250 -77.71 -20.70 8.10
N THR A 251 -77.46 -20.69 9.42
CA THR A 251 -77.91 -20.00 10.64
C THR A 251 -76.86 -20.30 11.74
N GLY A 252 -76.49 -19.37 12.63
CA GLY A 252 -76.81 -19.42 14.08
C GLY A 252 -75.81 -20.20 14.96
N ILE A 253 -75.53 -19.95 16.25
CA ILE A 253 -75.89 -18.98 17.30
C ILE A 253 -74.92 -19.26 18.50
N GLN A 254 -74.64 -18.25 19.34
CA GLN A 254 -74.28 -18.25 20.78
C GLN A 254 -72.85 -18.50 21.33
N ASN A 255 -72.34 -17.44 21.98
CA ASN A 255 -71.81 -17.41 23.37
C ASN A 255 -72.94 -16.84 24.29
N PRO A 256 -72.87 -16.75 25.65
CA PRO A 256 -71.76 -16.91 26.62
C PRO A 256 -72.27 -17.70 27.90
N PRO A 257 -71.91 -17.44 29.19
CA PRO A 257 -71.36 -16.26 29.89
C PRO A 257 -69.83 -16.19 29.98
#